data_AF-A0A538HRJ2-F1
#
_entry.id   AF-A0A538HRJ2-F1
#
_cell.length_a   1.000
_cell.length_b   1.000
_cell.length_c   1.000
_cell.angle_alpha   90.00
_cell.angle_beta   90.00
_cell.angle_gamma   90.00
#
_symmetry.space_group_name_H-M   'P 1'
#
loop_
_entity.id
_entity.type
_entity.pdbx_description
1 polymer ?
#
loop_
_entity_poly.entity_id
_entity_poly.type
_entity_poly.pdbx_seq_one_letter_code
_entity_poly.pdbx_strand_id
1 'polypeptide(L)'
;MDAAYTRGVELTCPSCGSEQSAGARFCNTCGTSLWSSCPSCGAEQAVTSAFCSACGFALREDTPRAGAPRRARSGGLSACCSPISQARPRSAGDSTRKTSASCRVSCSSS
;
A
#
# COMPACT_ATOMS: atom_id res chain seq x y z
N MET A 1 37.23 17.79 14.78
CA MET A 1 35.88 17.59 14.18
C MET A 1 36.05 16.54 13.10
N ASP A 2 35.48 15.36 13.36
CA ASP A 2 35.92 14.07 12.83
C ASP A 2 35.45 13.80 11.39
N ALA A 3 36.34 13.28 10.53
CA ALA A 3 36.12 12.96 9.11
C ALA A 3 35.20 11.74 8.87
N ALA A 4 34.50 11.26 9.91
CA ALA A 4 33.68 10.05 9.87
C ALA A 4 32.22 10.28 9.40
N TYR A 5 31.77 11.52 9.20
CA TYR A 5 30.38 11.80 8.80
C TYR A 5 30.10 11.54 7.31
N THR A 6 31.12 11.50 6.46
CA THR A 6 30.94 11.34 5.01
C THR A 6 31.23 9.91 4.57
N ARG A 7 30.59 8.91 5.18
CA ARG A 7 30.43 7.63 4.49
C ARG A 7 29.33 7.78 3.45
N GLY A 8 29.67 8.45 2.35
CA GLY A 8 28.93 8.28 1.11
C GLY A 8 28.85 6.79 0.86
N VAL A 9 27.63 6.25 0.84
CA VAL A 9 27.40 4.82 0.61
C VAL A 9 27.86 4.52 -0.81
N GLU A 10 29.09 4.04 -0.95
CA GLU A 10 29.64 3.56 -2.22
C GLU A 10 28.74 2.42 -2.71
N LEU A 11 28.35 2.47 -3.97
CA LEU A 11 27.49 1.48 -4.60
C LEU A 11 28.26 0.77 -5.71
N THR A 12 28.16 -0.55 -5.76
CA THR A 12 28.86 -1.38 -6.74
C THR A 12 28.02 -1.53 -8.00
N CYS A 13 28.62 -1.30 -9.16
CA CYS A 13 27.94 -1.51 -10.43
C CYS A 13 27.62 -3.00 -10.63
N PRO A 14 26.34 -3.38 -10.85
CA PRO A 14 25.97 -4.79 -11.04
C PRO A 14 26.45 -5.38 -12.38
N SER A 15 26.78 -4.54 -13.37
CA SER A 15 27.26 -5.01 -14.68
C SER A 15 28.77 -5.22 -14.75
N CYS A 16 29.57 -4.41 -14.05
CA CYS A 16 31.04 -4.47 -14.16
C CYS A 16 31.78 -4.60 -12.82
N GLY A 17 31.08 -4.50 -11.69
CA GLY A 17 31.68 -4.62 -10.36
C GLY A 17 32.48 -3.40 -9.87
N SER A 18 32.56 -2.31 -10.65
CA SER A 18 33.26 -1.09 -10.19
C SER A 18 32.53 -0.40 -9.04
N GLU A 19 33.30 0.08 -8.07
CA GLU A 19 32.83 0.95 -7.00
C GLU A 19 32.48 2.33 -7.54
N GLN A 20 31.30 2.85 -7.20
CA GLN A 20 30.79 4.14 -7.64
C GLN A 20 30.25 4.93 -6.45
N SER A 21 30.38 6.25 -6.53
CA SER A 21 29.91 7.14 -5.48
C SER A 21 28.39 7.07 -5.32
N ALA A 22 27.91 7.30 -4.09
CA ALA A 22 26.49 7.23 -3.69
C ALA A 22 25.50 8.00 -4.60
N GLY A 23 25.97 9.06 -5.27
CA GLY A 23 25.17 9.92 -6.14
C GLY A 23 25.37 9.68 -7.65
N ALA A 24 26.19 8.71 -8.05
CA ALA A 24 26.46 8.45 -9.47
C ALA A 24 25.19 7.93 -10.18
N ARG A 25 24.73 8.65 -11.21
CA ARG A 25 23.57 8.25 -12.04
C ARG A 25 23.92 7.12 -13.00
N PHE A 26 25.14 7.12 -13.52
CA PHE A 26 25.68 6.14 -14.46
C PHE A 26 27.05 5.67 -13.97
N CYS A 27 27.43 4.45 -14.36
CA CYS A 27 28.75 3.91 -14.07
C CYS A 27 29.82 4.59 -14.93
N ASN A 28 30.83 5.18 -14.31
CA ASN A 28 31.95 5.82 -15.00
C ASN A 28 32.85 4.84 -15.76
N THR A 29 32.75 3.54 -15.49
CA THR A 29 33.55 2.50 -16.16
C THR A 29 32.83 1.89 -17.36
N CYS A 30 31.55 1.56 -17.23
CA CYS A 30 30.80 0.81 -18.25
C CYS A 30 29.57 1.53 -18.82
N GLY A 31 29.19 2.69 -18.27
CA GLY A 31 28.03 3.47 -18.73
C GLY A 31 26.66 2.94 -18.29
N THR A 32 26.58 1.85 -17.52
CA THR A 32 25.31 1.30 -17.01
C THR A 32 24.61 2.29 -16.09
N SER A 33 23.28 2.43 -16.23
CA SER A 33 22.47 3.24 -15.31
C SER A 33 22.42 2.60 -13.92
N LEU A 34 22.76 3.38 -12.90
CA LEU A 34 22.75 2.96 -11.50
C LEU A 34 21.45 3.36 -10.78
N TRP A 35 20.57 4.08 -11.48
CA TRP A 35 19.27 4.51 -11.00
C TRP A 35 18.16 4.10 -11.99
N SER A 36 17.02 3.72 -11.44
CA SER A 36 15.83 3.35 -12.20
C SER A 36 14.57 3.84 -11.49
N SER A 37 13.52 4.13 -12.27
CA SER A 37 12.22 4.50 -11.71
C SER A 37 11.45 3.25 -11.31
N CYS A 38 10.79 3.30 -10.16
CA CYS A 38 9.93 2.23 -9.70
C CYS A 38 8.73 2.07 -10.67
N PRO A 39 8.47 0.88 -11.22
CA PRO A 39 7.35 0.67 -12.14
C PRO A 39 5.98 0.79 -11.47
N SER A 40 5.92 0.73 -10.13
CA SER A 40 4.66 0.81 -9.38
C SER A 40 4.27 2.24 -9.00
N CYS A 41 5.22 3.14 -8.76
CA CYS A 41 4.93 4.50 -8.26
C CYS A 41 5.73 5.61 -8.96
N GLY A 42 6.70 5.27 -9.82
CA GLY A 42 7.54 6.22 -10.55
C GLY A 42 8.72 6.82 -9.77
N ALA A 43 8.86 6.53 -8.47
CA ALA A 43 9.95 7.06 -7.65
C ALA A 43 11.33 6.60 -8.15
N GLU A 44 12.33 7.49 -8.14
CA GLU A 44 13.71 7.16 -8.51
C GLU A 44 14.41 6.38 -7.41
N GLN A 45 14.90 5.18 -7.76
CA GLN A 45 15.53 4.26 -6.83
C GLN A 45 16.89 3.80 -7.38
N ALA A 46 17.86 3.57 -6.50
CA ALA A 46 19.13 2.96 -6.90
C ALA A 46 18.90 1.49 -7.27
N VAL A 47 19.60 0.99 -8.30
CA VAL A 47 19.49 -0.42 -8.76
C VAL A 47 20.01 -1.44 -7.74
N THR A 48 20.76 -0.96 -6.74
CA THR A 48 21.21 -1.75 -5.58
C THR A 48 20.11 -1.91 -4.52
N SER A 49 19.03 -1.11 -4.57
CA SER A 49 17.92 -1.22 -3.62
C SER A 49 17.06 -2.45 -3.93
N ALA A 50 16.86 -3.31 -2.93
CA ALA A 50 15.97 -4.47 -3.07
C ALA A 50 14.49 -4.07 -3.17
N PHE A 51 14.11 -2.97 -2.50
CA PHE A 51 12.73 -2.48 -2.41
C PHE A 51 12.64 -0.97 -2.67
N CYS A 52 11.49 -0.51 -3.14
CA CYS A 52 11.18 0.90 -3.26
C CYS A 52 10.91 1.50 -1.87
N SER A 53 11.67 2.54 -1.50
CA SER A 53 11.51 3.27 -0.24
C SER A 53 10.24 4.12 -0.18
N ALA A 54 9.63 4.42 -1.34
CA ALA A 54 8.40 5.20 -1.41
C ALA A 54 7.12 4.34 -1.29
N CYS A 55 7.07 3.17 -1.94
CA CYS A 55 5.85 2.35 -2.01
C CYS A 55 6.01 0.90 -1.53
N GLY A 56 7.23 0.43 -1.27
CA GLY A 56 7.51 -0.94 -0.83
C GLY A 56 7.54 -2.00 -1.94
N PHE A 57 7.41 -1.62 -3.22
CA PHE A 57 7.51 -2.56 -4.35
C PHE A 57 8.90 -3.20 -4.43
N ALA A 58 8.96 -4.52 -4.69
CA ALA A 58 10.22 -5.24 -4.86
C ALA A 58 10.85 -4.92 -6.22
N LEU A 59 12.03 -4.31 -6.23
CA LEU A 59 12.74 -3.91 -7.44
C LEU A 59 13.66 -5.02 -7.97
N ARG A 60 13.96 -6.02 -7.13
CA ARG A 60 14.82 -7.16 -7.46
C ARG A 60 14.07 -8.48 -7.29
N GLU A 61 14.11 -9.30 -8.32
CA GLU A 61 13.51 -10.63 -8.35
C GLU A 61 14.37 -11.67 -7.61
N ASP A 62 15.65 -11.36 -7.36
CA ASP A 62 16.65 -12.27 -6.76
C ASP A 62 16.53 -12.42 -5.24
N THR A 63 15.73 -11.57 -4.58
CA THR A 63 15.54 -11.65 -3.13
C THR A 63 14.57 -12.80 -2.85
N PRO A 64 14.93 -13.81 -2.01
CA PRO A 64 13.96 -14.81 -1.57
C PRO A 64 12.75 -14.05 -1.05
N ARG A 65 11.58 -14.36 -1.60
CA ARG A 65 10.33 -13.65 -1.42
C ARG A 65 9.90 -13.62 0.05
N ALA A 66 10.53 -12.77 0.86
CA ALA A 66 10.13 -12.45 2.22
C ALA A 66 9.10 -11.32 2.16
N GLY A 67 7.96 -11.62 1.53
CA GLY A 67 6.99 -10.59 1.17
C GLY A 67 5.69 -11.15 0.63
N ALA A 68 5.09 -12.10 1.33
CA ALA A 68 3.66 -12.36 1.23
C ALA A 68 3.11 -13.05 2.49
N PRO A 69 2.62 -12.32 3.51
CA PRO A 69 1.51 -12.82 4.29
C PRO A 69 0.24 -12.40 3.56
N ARG A 70 -0.13 -13.12 2.48
CA ARG A 70 -1.47 -12.94 1.90
C ARG A 70 -2.08 -14.25 1.46
N ARG A 71 -2.48 -15.03 2.46
CA ARG A 71 -3.88 -15.46 2.55
C ARG A 71 -4.22 -15.79 4.01
N ALA A 72 -4.70 -14.79 4.75
CA ALA A 72 -5.72 -15.07 5.74
C ALA A 72 -6.89 -15.69 4.95
N ARG A 73 -6.91 -17.03 4.91
CA ARG A 73 -8.04 -17.77 4.38
C ARG A 73 -9.18 -17.53 5.36
N SER A 74 -10.16 -16.76 4.91
CA SER A 74 -11.53 -16.80 5.37
C SER A 74 -11.99 -18.26 5.46
N GLY A 75 -11.97 -18.81 6.67
CA GLY A 75 -12.56 -20.09 7.03
C GLY A 75 -13.89 -19.85 7.71
N GLY A 76 -14.86 -19.32 6.95
CA GLY A 76 -16.26 -19.51 7.26
C GLY A 76 -16.58 -20.99 7.06
N LEU A 77 -16.46 -21.78 8.12
CA LEU A 77 -17.10 -23.09 8.20
C LEU A 77 -18.50 -22.89 8.75
N SER A 78 -19.42 -22.84 7.78
CA SER A 78 -20.81 -23.26 7.86
C SER A 78 -21.05 -24.35 8.92
N ALA A 79 -21.56 -23.97 10.09
CA ALA A 79 -22.32 -24.88 10.92
C ALA A 79 -23.78 -24.81 10.46
N CYS A 80 -24.14 -25.75 9.60
CA CYS A 80 -25.52 -26.13 9.34
C CYS A 80 -26.14 -26.65 10.64
N CYS A 81 -27.08 -25.89 11.21
CA CYS A 81 -28.34 -26.31 11.87
C CYS A 81 -28.70 -25.39 13.05
N SER A 82 -29.64 -24.47 12.85
CA SER A 82 -30.76 -24.19 13.78
C SER A 82 -31.71 -23.12 13.21
N PRO A 83 -32.96 -23.45 12.84
CA PRO A 83 -34.00 -22.47 12.64
C PRO A 83 -34.80 -22.33 13.93
N ILE A 84 -34.36 -21.48 14.87
CA ILE A 84 -35.20 -21.16 16.04
C ILE A 84 -35.08 -19.68 16.38
N SER A 85 -36.27 -19.06 16.52
CA SER A 85 -36.56 -17.84 17.28
C SER A 85 -36.58 -16.52 16.53
N GLN A 86 -37.69 -16.33 15.81
CA GLN A 86 -38.36 -15.04 15.77
C GLN A 86 -38.57 -14.49 17.19
N ALA A 87 -38.14 -13.25 17.47
CA ALA A 87 -38.77 -12.40 18.50
C ALA A 87 -38.32 -10.92 18.42
N ARG A 88 -39.19 -10.10 17.79
CA ARG A 88 -39.65 -8.75 18.18
C ARG A 88 -38.63 -7.67 18.66
N PRO A 89 -38.61 -6.48 18.04
CA PRO A 89 -38.29 -5.25 18.74
C PRO A 89 -39.50 -4.77 19.57
N ARG A 90 -39.31 -4.58 20.88
CA ARG A 90 -40.27 -3.95 21.79
C ARG A 90 -39.55 -2.99 22.74
N SER A 91 -39.61 -1.70 22.45
CA SER A 91 -39.58 -0.53 23.38
C SER A 91 -39.41 0.72 22.52
N ALA A 92 -40.39 1.60 22.26
CA ALA A 92 -41.47 2.21 23.05
C ALA A 92 -40.96 3.13 24.17
N GLY A 93 -41.03 4.44 23.89
CA GLY A 93 -41.08 5.56 24.83
C GLY A 93 -40.33 6.79 24.29
N ASP A 94 -40.84 8.02 24.25
CA ASP A 94 -42.16 8.63 24.41
C ASP A 94 -42.00 10.11 24.00
N SER A 95 -43.07 10.73 23.50
CA SER A 95 -43.30 12.19 23.48
C SER A 95 -42.39 13.12 22.65
N THR A 96 -42.84 13.49 21.46
CA THR A 96 -43.48 14.82 21.33
C THR A 96 -44.47 14.88 20.16
N ARG A 97 -45.73 14.96 20.56
CA ARG A 97 -46.91 15.39 19.82
C ARG A 97 -46.64 16.64 18.96
N LYS A 98 -46.86 16.53 17.64
CA LYS A 98 -47.56 17.58 16.88
C LYS A 98 -48.26 17.04 15.64
N THR A 99 -49.54 16.76 15.88
CA THR A 99 -50.66 16.80 14.95
C THR A 99 -50.52 17.93 13.93
N SER A 100 -50.62 17.62 12.64
CA SER A 100 -51.57 18.19 11.68
C SER A 100 -50.98 18.25 10.26
N ALA A 101 -51.56 17.41 9.39
CA ALA A 101 -52.01 17.78 8.04
C ALA A 101 -51.10 18.68 7.19
N SER A 102 -50.37 18.10 6.23
CA SER A 102 -50.78 18.17 4.82
C SER A 102 -49.72 17.56 3.91
N CYS A 103 -50.19 16.67 3.03
CA CYS A 103 -49.52 16.28 1.80
C CYS A 103 -49.07 17.49 0.98
N ARG A 104 -47.91 17.36 0.32
CA ARG A 104 -47.65 17.59 -1.12
C ARG A 104 -46.15 17.38 -1.34
N VAL A 105 -45.73 16.21 -1.81
CA VAL A 105 -45.49 15.92 -3.24
C VAL A 105 -45.71 17.15 -4.13
N SER A 106 -44.61 17.78 -4.53
CA SER A 106 -44.59 18.75 -5.62
C SER A 106 -43.56 18.29 -6.65
N CYS A 107 -44.11 17.88 -7.79
CA CYS A 107 -43.44 17.61 -9.05
C CYS A 107 -42.80 18.88 -9.64
N SER A 108 -41.69 18.66 -10.36
CA SER A 108 -41.24 19.27 -11.62
C SER A 108 -41.37 20.78 -11.89
N SER A 109 -40.27 21.38 -12.35
CA SER A 109 -40.30 22.42 -13.38
C SER A 109 -39.03 22.34 -14.26
N SER A 110 -39.31 22.06 -15.54
CA SER A 110 -38.57 22.24 -16.81
C SER A 110 -37.06 22.04 -16.92
#